data_AF-A0A7S2D160-F1
#
_entry.id   AF-A0A7S2D160-F1
#
_cell.length_a   1.000
_cell.length_b   1.000
_cell.length_c   1.000
_cell.angle_alpha   90.00
_cell.angle_beta   90.00
_cell.angle_gamma   90.00
#
_symmetry.space_group_name_H-M   'P 1'
#
loop_
_entity.id
_entity.type
_entity.pdbx_description
1 polymer ?
#
loop_
_entity_poly.entity_id
_entity_poly.type
_entity_poly.pdbx_seq_one_letter_code
_entity_poly.pdbx_strand_id
1 'polypeptide(L)'
;DSDGTLISCRLMFGNIENIHVVRSSYSMIAAFCNDEHEVSDFEDQLQRSGWLTHVISVLSAAAATAIAVRDDARSVLVHCSDGWDRTSQIVSLSSLLLDPYYRTIKGFGVLVEKDWISFGHMFADRMGHGDTSMKKHKKQSPVFIQWLDAVWQLINQFPSYFEFNE
;
A
#
# COMPACT_ATOMS: atom_id res chain seq x y z
N ASP A 1 -14.16 -8.89 -33.52
CA ASP A 1 -14.01 -9.04 -32.06
C ASP A 1 -12.98 -10.08 -31.65
N SER A 2 -11.72 -9.93 -32.07
CA SER A 2 -10.65 -10.92 -31.80
C SER A 2 -9.34 -10.35 -31.26
N ASP A 3 -9.23 -9.03 -31.01
CA ASP A 3 -7.94 -8.41 -30.66
C ASP A 3 -7.82 -7.94 -29.20
N GLY A 4 -8.80 -8.23 -28.34
CA GLY A 4 -8.72 -7.96 -26.89
C GLY A 4 -8.48 -6.49 -26.52
N THR A 5 -8.61 -5.56 -27.46
CA THR A 5 -8.28 -4.16 -27.25
C THR A 5 -9.45 -3.49 -26.54
N LEU A 6 -9.22 -2.99 -25.33
CA LEU A 6 -10.20 -2.23 -24.56
C LEU A 6 -10.39 -0.85 -25.19
N ILE A 7 -11.31 -0.76 -26.15
CA ILE A 7 -11.50 0.42 -27.03
C ILE A 7 -12.04 1.65 -26.28
N SER A 8 -12.57 1.47 -25.07
CA SER A 8 -13.13 2.54 -24.23
C SER A 8 -12.47 2.67 -22.86
N CYS A 9 -11.29 2.07 -22.65
CA CYS A 9 -10.58 2.14 -21.36
C CYS A 9 -9.35 3.05 -21.44
N ARG A 10 -9.23 3.99 -20.49
CA ARG A 10 -8.01 4.77 -20.28
C ARG A 10 -7.09 4.03 -19.33
N LEU A 11 -5.93 3.59 -19.82
CA LEU A 11 -4.90 2.97 -19.00
C LEU A 11 -4.09 4.04 -18.24
N MET A 12 -3.92 3.85 -16.93
CA MET A 12 -3.08 4.70 -16.08
C MET A 12 -2.11 3.82 -15.28
N PHE A 13 -0.86 4.23 -15.18
CA PHE A 13 0.17 3.51 -14.43
C PHE A 13 0.34 4.14 -13.05
N GLY A 14 0.23 3.33 -11.99
CA GLY A 14 0.39 3.80 -10.60
C GLY A 14 1.84 4.01 -10.16
N ASN A 15 2.83 3.58 -10.95
CA ASN A 15 4.26 3.69 -10.62
C ASN A 15 4.62 3.15 -9.23
N ILE A 16 3.99 2.03 -8.83
CA ILE A 16 4.23 1.37 -7.56
C ILE A 16 5.21 0.21 -7.77
N GLU A 17 6.32 0.30 -7.06
CA GLU A 17 7.43 -0.63 -7.13
C GLU A 17 7.06 -2.05 -6.68
N ASN A 18 7.87 -3.02 -7.10
CA ASN A 18 7.65 -4.42 -6.76
C ASN A 18 8.10 -4.75 -5.31
N ILE A 19 7.72 -5.96 -4.86
CA ILE A 19 7.98 -6.42 -3.48
C ILE A 19 9.46 -6.41 -3.09
N HIS A 20 10.39 -6.55 -4.03
CA HIS A 20 11.82 -6.57 -3.74
C HIS A 20 12.37 -5.18 -3.45
N VAL A 21 11.92 -4.18 -4.22
CA VAL A 21 12.29 -2.77 -4.01
C VAL A 21 11.75 -2.27 -2.67
N VAL A 22 10.46 -2.54 -2.39
CA VAL A 22 9.82 -2.18 -1.12
C VAL A 22 10.50 -2.86 0.08
N ARG A 23 10.93 -4.13 -0.07
CA ARG A 23 11.71 -4.80 0.98
C ARG A 23 13.05 -4.10 1.21
N SER A 24 13.83 -3.83 0.16
CA SER A 24 15.13 -3.19 0.28
C SER A 24 15.03 -1.80 0.94
N SER A 25 14.00 -1.04 0.56
CA SER A 25 13.68 0.27 1.14
C SER A 25 13.43 0.18 2.65
N TYR A 26 12.54 -0.74 3.07
CA TYR A 26 12.24 -0.93 4.48
C TYR A 26 13.43 -1.46 5.29
N SER A 27 14.23 -2.37 4.73
CA SER A 27 15.44 -2.87 5.40
C SER A 27 16.45 -1.74 5.66
N MET A 28 16.52 -0.73 4.78
CA MET A 28 17.40 0.42 4.97
C MET A 28 16.94 1.29 6.15
N ILE A 29 15.64 1.58 6.24
CA ILE A 29 15.07 2.32 7.38
C ILE A 29 15.23 1.53 8.68
N ALA A 30 14.87 0.25 8.65
CA ALA A 30 14.95 -0.60 9.83
C ALA A 30 16.38 -0.71 10.37
N ALA A 31 17.39 -0.81 9.48
CA ALA A 31 18.78 -0.79 9.91
C ALA A 31 19.14 0.56 10.56
N PHE A 32 18.80 1.68 9.92
CA PHE A 32 19.11 3.00 10.44
C PHE A 32 18.48 3.26 11.81
N CYS A 33 17.22 2.90 12.01
CA CYS A 33 16.52 3.13 13.28
C CYS A 33 17.05 2.29 14.45
N ASN A 34 17.84 1.24 14.20
CA ASN A 34 18.36 0.36 15.24
C ASN A 34 19.77 0.74 15.72
N ASP A 35 20.51 1.59 15.01
CA ASP A 35 21.84 2.05 15.45
C ASP A 35 21.82 3.50 15.94
N GLU A 36 22.80 3.87 16.77
CA GLU A 36 23.00 5.25 17.22
C GLU A 36 23.63 6.10 16.09
N HIS A 37 22.99 7.21 15.72
CA HIS A 37 23.40 8.08 14.61
C HIS A 37 23.29 9.57 14.97
N GLU A 38 24.03 10.42 14.27
CA GLU A 38 23.82 11.88 14.32
C GLU A 38 22.53 12.28 13.58
N VAL A 39 21.84 13.33 14.05
CA VAL A 39 20.54 13.75 13.52
C VAL A 39 20.61 14.14 12.03
N SER A 40 21.73 14.70 11.56
CA SER A 40 21.94 15.05 10.15
C SER A 40 21.97 13.84 9.23
N ASP A 41 22.32 12.65 9.72
CA ASP A 41 22.37 11.43 8.91
C ASP A 41 20.96 10.88 8.63
N PHE A 42 19.95 11.27 9.43
CA PHE A 42 18.59 10.77 9.29
C PHE A 42 17.92 11.21 7.99
N GLU A 43 17.99 12.50 7.64
CA GLU A 43 17.31 13.04 6.45
C GLU A 43 17.89 12.40 5.18
N ASP A 44 19.21 12.33 5.08
CA ASP A 44 19.92 11.71 3.96
C ASP A 44 19.57 10.22 3.83
N GLN A 45 19.56 9.48 4.93
CA GLN A 45 19.26 8.05 4.91
C GLN A 45 17.79 7.76 4.62
N LEU A 46 16.88 8.59 5.15
CA LEU A 46 15.46 8.52 4.84
C LEU A 46 15.21 8.78 3.36
N GLN A 47 15.84 9.80 2.77
CA GLN A 47 15.74 10.10 1.34
C GLN A 47 16.30 8.95 0.50
N ARG A 48 17.48 8.42 0.86
CA ARG A 48 18.12 7.28 0.16
C ARG A 48 17.30 6.01 0.21
N SER A 49 16.56 5.78 1.29
CA SER A 49 15.69 4.60 1.41
C SER A 49 14.56 4.60 0.38
N GLY A 50 14.12 5.76 -0.07
CA GLY A 50 12.97 5.91 -0.97
C GLY A 50 11.62 5.52 -0.35
N TRP A 51 11.55 5.21 0.95
CA TRP A 51 10.34 4.70 1.58
C TRP A 51 9.16 5.66 1.46
N LEU A 52 9.38 6.94 1.80
CA LEU A 52 8.35 7.97 1.68
C LEU A 52 7.89 8.15 0.23
N THR A 53 8.81 8.06 -0.74
CA THR A 53 8.45 8.06 -2.17
C THR A 53 7.52 6.90 -2.51
N HIS A 54 7.79 5.70 -1.98
CA HIS A 54 6.94 4.54 -2.21
C HIS A 54 5.56 4.69 -1.54
N VAL A 55 5.49 5.22 -0.31
CA VAL A 55 4.22 5.54 0.38
C VAL A 55 3.42 6.57 -0.43
N ILE A 56 4.07 7.62 -0.93
CA ILE A 56 3.44 8.65 -1.78
C ILE A 56 2.89 8.05 -3.07
N SER A 57 3.62 7.14 -3.74
CA SER A 57 3.11 6.48 -4.96
C SER A 57 1.83 5.70 -4.70
N VAL A 58 1.76 4.97 -3.58
CA VAL A 58 0.57 4.20 -3.18
C VAL A 58 -0.61 5.14 -2.88
N LEU A 59 -0.39 6.20 -2.08
CA LEU A 59 -1.42 7.20 -1.77
C LEU A 59 -1.91 7.93 -3.03
N SER A 60 -1.00 8.30 -3.93
CA SER A 60 -1.33 9.02 -5.17
C SER A 60 -2.20 8.17 -6.10
N ALA A 61 -1.88 6.90 -6.26
CA ALA A 61 -2.68 5.97 -7.06
C ALA A 61 -4.07 5.72 -6.43
N ALA A 62 -4.15 5.61 -5.10
CA ALA A 62 -5.42 5.46 -4.40
C ALA A 62 -6.30 6.73 -4.51
N ALA A 63 -5.69 7.91 -4.40
CA ALA A 63 -6.37 9.19 -4.58
C ALA A 63 -6.87 9.37 -6.02
N ALA A 64 -6.05 9.06 -7.02
CA ALA A 64 -6.45 9.09 -8.43
C ALA A 64 -7.64 8.15 -8.71
N THR A 65 -7.64 6.96 -8.09
CA THR A 65 -8.75 6.01 -8.17
C THR A 65 -10.01 6.57 -7.51
N ALA A 66 -9.89 7.18 -6.33
CA ALA A 66 -11.02 7.79 -5.63
C ALA A 66 -11.62 8.98 -6.40
N ILE A 67 -10.78 9.85 -6.97
CA ILE A 67 -11.21 10.98 -7.82
C ILE A 67 -11.94 10.46 -9.06
N ALA A 68 -11.40 9.44 -9.73
CA ALA A 68 -12.04 8.86 -10.91
C ALA A 68 -13.44 8.28 -10.59
N VAL A 69 -13.62 7.69 -9.41
CA VAL A 69 -14.92 7.16 -8.98
C VAL A 69 -15.88 8.28 -8.56
N ARG A 70 -15.44 9.18 -7.67
CA ARG A 70 -16.31 10.18 -7.03
C ARG A 70 -16.59 11.38 -7.93
N ASP A 71 -15.55 11.96 -8.52
CA ASP A 71 -15.62 13.25 -9.21
C ASP A 71 -15.87 13.07 -10.70
N ASP A 72 -15.24 12.05 -11.31
CA ASP A 72 -15.42 11.76 -12.73
C ASP A 72 -16.58 10.80 -13.03
N ALA A 73 -17.20 10.21 -12.00
CA ALA A 73 -18.26 9.20 -12.11
C ALA A 73 -17.89 8.01 -13.04
N ARG A 74 -16.64 7.57 -13.00
CA ARG A 74 -16.12 6.45 -13.81
C ARG A 74 -15.93 5.19 -12.97
N SER A 75 -16.28 4.05 -13.54
CA SER A 75 -15.83 2.75 -13.01
C SER A 75 -14.33 2.57 -13.26
N VAL A 76 -13.61 2.03 -12.27
CA VAL A 76 -12.17 1.80 -12.33
C VAL A 76 -11.86 0.33 -12.11
N LEU A 77 -11.02 -0.24 -12.98
CA LEU A 77 -10.44 -1.57 -12.81
C LEU A 77 -9.00 -1.40 -12.30
N VAL A 78 -8.73 -1.92 -11.10
CA VAL A 78 -7.38 -1.90 -10.50
C VAL A 78 -6.76 -3.29 -10.61
N HIS A 79 -5.58 -3.39 -11.22
CA HIS A 79 -4.82 -4.63 -11.26
C HIS A 79 -3.31 -4.37 -11.10
N CYS A 80 -2.58 -5.40 -10.68
CA CYS A 80 -1.14 -5.46 -10.78
C CYS A 80 -0.73 -6.75 -11.50
N SER A 81 0.49 -7.26 -11.28
CA SER A 81 0.95 -8.52 -11.88
C SER A 81 0.11 -9.72 -11.42
N ASP A 82 0.04 -9.96 -10.11
CA ASP A 82 -0.70 -11.10 -9.54
C ASP A 82 -2.01 -10.72 -8.81
N GLY A 83 -2.29 -9.42 -8.67
CA GLY A 83 -3.54 -8.91 -8.10
C GLY A 83 -3.69 -8.95 -6.56
N TRP A 84 -2.70 -9.43 -5.80
CA TRP A 84 -2.83 -9.61 -4.34
C TRP A 84 -1.94 -8.71 -3.46
N ASP A 85 -1.10 -7.85 -4.06
CA ASP A 85 -0.22 -6.92 -3.31
C ASP A 85 -0.67 -5.47 -3.54
N ARG A 86 -0.21 -4.87 -4.66
CA ARG A 86 -0.49 -3.48 -5.00
C ARG A 86 -1.98 -3.22 -5.24
N THR A 87 -2.69 -4.19 -5.80
CA THR A 87 -4.14 -4.09 -5.94
C THR A 87 -4.82 -3.91 -4.59
N SER A 88 -4.53 -4.77 -3.60
CA SER A 88 -5.07 -4.67 -2.24
C SER A 88 -4.76 -3.32 -1.60
N GLN A 89 -3.52 -2.81 -1.75
CA GLN A 89 -3.15 -1.48 -1.27
C GLN A 89 -4.06 -0.39 -1.84
N ILE A 90 -4.26 -0.38 -3.16
CA ILE A 90 -5.02 0.68 -3.84
C ILE A 90 -6.50 0.58 -3.56
N VAL A 91 -7.12 -0.60 -3.70
CA VAL A 91 -8.57 -0.72 -3.52
C VAL A 91 -9.01 -0.42 -2.08
N SER A 92 -8.21 -0.83 -1.09
CA SER A 92 -8.54 -0.59 0.31
C SER A 92 -8.28 0.87 0.72
N LEU A 93 -7.21 1.52 0.26
CA LEU A 93 -7.01 2.97 0.48
C LEU A 93 -8.08 3.80 -0.21
N SER A 94 -8.42 3.50 -1.47
CA SER A 94 -9.52 4.18 -2.15
C SER A 94 -10.85 4.01 -1.41
N SER A 95 -11.09 2.84 -0.82
CA SER A 95 -12.28 2.61 0.00
C SER A 95 -12.29 3.49 1.26
N LEU A 96 -11.15 3.67 1.94
CA LEU A 96 -11.03 4.61 3.08
C LEU A 96 -11.29 6.08 2.68
N LEU A 97 -10.82 6.47 1.49
CA LEU A 97 -11.02 7.82 0.95
C LEU A 97 -12.48 8.09 0.55
N LEU A 98 -13.22 7.05 0.14
CA LEU A 98 -14.57 7.17 -0.42
C LEU A 98 -15.69 6.93 0.59
N ASP A 99 -15.53 5.96 1.50
CA ASP A 99 -16.61 5.49 2.37
C ASP A 99 -16.25 5.69 3.85
N PRO A 100 -16.97 6.59 4.58
CA PRO A 100 -16.79 6.80 6.01
C PRO A 100 -16.93 5.53 6.86
N TYR A 101 -17.69 4.52 6.40
CA TYR A 101 -17.84 3.26 7.13
C TYR A 101 -16.48 2.63 7.45
N TYR A 102 -15.57 2.57 6.47
CA TYR A 102 -14.26 1.94 6.65
C TYR A 102 -13.32 2.73 7.58
N ARG A 103 -13.68 3.96 7.96
CA ARG A 103 -12.94 4.79 8.92
C ARG A 103 -13.39 4.58 10.38
N THR A 104 -14.37 3.71 10.60
CA THR A 104 -14.72 3.18 11.94
C THR A 104 -13.82 2.00 12.31
N ILE A 105 -13.63 1.70 13.59
CA ILE A 105 -12.86 0.53 14.07
C ILE A 105 -13.41 -0.75 13.43
N LYS A 106 -14.74 -0.91 13.47
CA LYS A 106 -15.41 -2.08 12.87
C LYS A 106 -15.22 -2.13 11.36
N GLY A 107 -15.43 -1.00 10.68
CA GLY A 107 -15.30 -0.93 9.22
C GLY A 107 -13.87 -1.18 8.77
N PHE A 108 -12.87 -0.67 9.48
CA PHE A 108 -11.47 -0.93 9.19
C PHE A 108 -11.13 -2.43 9.32
N GLY A 109 -11.61 -3.09 10.38
CA GLY A 109 -11.48 -4.55 10.51
C GLY A 109 -12.12 -5.31 9.34
N VAL A 110 -13.33 -4.90 8.93
CA VAL A 110 -14.00 -5.47 7.74
C VAL A 110 -13.20 -5.21 6.46
N LEU A 111 -12.57 -4.04 6.32
CA LEU A 111 -11.76 -3.70 5.16
C LEU A 111 -10.54 -4.62 5.04
N VAL A 112 -9.85 -4.88 6.15
CA VAL A 112 -8.70 -5.81 6.20
C VAL A 112 -9.15 -7.24 5.89
N GLU A 113 -10.21 -7.73 6.54
CA GLU A 113 -10.76 -9.06 6.27
C GLU A 113 -11.18 -9.24 4.81
N LYS A 114 -11.77 -8.20 4.20
CA LYS A 114 -12.20 -8.20 2.81
C LYS A 114 -11.01 -8.13 1.86
N ASP A 115 -10.33 -6.99 1.77
CA ASP A 115 -9.41 -6.68 0.67
C ASP A 115 -8.00 -7.25 0.84
N TRP A 116 -7.67 -7.72 2.04
CA TRP A 116 -6.38 -8.33 2.32
C TRP A 116 -6.50 -9.83 2.54
N ILE A 117 -7.35 -10.26 3.47
CA ILE A 117 -7.43 -11.68 3.84
C ILE A 117 -8.23 -12.47 2.80
N SER A 118 -9.48 -12.08 2.54
CA SER A 118 -10.38 -12.81 1.64
C SER A 118 -9.92 -12.77 0.19
N PHE A 119 -9.31 -11.66 -0.25
CA PHE A 119 -8.71 -11.52 -1.58
C PHE A 119 -7.29 -12.11 -1.70
N GLY A 120 -6.79 -12.75 -0.65
CA GLY A 120 -5.64 -13.66 -0.74
C GLY A 120 -4.28 -13.00 -0.73
N HIS A 121 -4.12 -11.85 -0.06
CA HIS A 121 -2.79 -11.32 0.23
C HIS A 121 -1.97 -12.39 0.96
N MET A 122 -0.77 -12.69 0.45
CA MET A 122 0.03 -13.82 0.91
C MET A 122 0.77 -13.52 2.23
N PHE A 123 0.04 -13.21 3.31
CA PHE A 123 0.57 -12.80 4.61
C PHE A 123 1.69 -13.72 5.12
N ALA A 124 1.51 -15.03 5.05
CA ALA A 124 2.53 -15.99 5.51
C ALA A 124 3.87 -15.87 4.76
N ASP A 125 3.81 -15.71 3.44
CA ASP A 125 5.01 -15.54 2.59
C ASP A 125 5.61 -14.14 2.76
N ARG A 126 4.78 -13.10 2.90
CA ARG A 126 5.21 -11.69 3.01
C ARG A 126 5.84 -11.38 4.38
N MET A 127 5.30 -11.95 5.46
CA MET A 127 5.77 -11.77 6.83
C MET A 127 6.79 -12.81 7.29
N GLY A 128 7.00 -13.87 6.51
CA GLY A 128 8.02 -14.88 6.83
C GLY A 128 7.65 -15.83 7.97
N HIS A 129 6.37 -16.14 8.14
CA HIS A 129 5.93 -17.05 9.20
C HIS A 129 6.40 -18.50 8.96
N GLY A 130 7.00 -19.09 10.01
CA GLY A 130 7.21 -20.54 10.14
C GLY A 130 8.38 -21.16 9.35
N ASP A 131 9.11 -20.42 8.51
CA ASP A 131 10.16 -21.00 7.67
C ASP A 131 11.25 -19.97 7.31
N THR A 132 12.48 -20.26 7.73
CA THR A 132 13.67 -19.40 7.59
C THR A 132 14.45 -19.65 6.30
N SER A 133 13.93 -20.44 5.36
CA SER A 133 14.64 -20.75 4.12
C SER A 133 14.87 -19.52 3.23
N MET A 134 16.04 -19.47 2.58
CA MET A 134 16.40 -18.40 1.64
C MET A 134 15.41 -18.24 0.48
N LYS A 135 14.68 -19.31 0.11
CA LYS A 135 13.65 -19.26 -0.94
C LYS A 135 12.44 -18.41 -0.52
N LYS A 136 12.01 -18.49 0.74
CA LYS A 136 10.92 -17.66 1.26
C LYS A 136 11.36 -16.25 1.60
N HIS A 137 12.62 -16.05 1.99
CA HIS A 137 13.16 -14.70 2.19
C HIS A 137 13.01 -13.82 0.93
N LYS A 138 13.08 -14.40 -0.27
CA LYS A 138 12.84 -13.66 -1.54
C LYS A 138 11.39 -13.20 -1.73
N LYS A 139 10.42 -13.80 -1.04
CA LYS A 139 9.00 -13.46 -1.10
C LYS A 139 8.55 -12.52 0.01
N GLN A 140 9.38 -12.34 1.04
CA GLN A 140 9.11 -11.40 2.12
C GLN A 140 9.14 -9.97 1.60
N SER A 141 8.19 -9.17 2.05
CA SER A 141 8.09 -7.74 1.73
C SER A 141 7.06 -7.06 2.63
N PRO A 142 7.33 -5.84 3.11
CA PRO A 142 6.46 -5.12 4.04
C PRO A 142 5.29 -4.42 3.33
N VAL A 143 4.59 -5.12 2.45
CA VAL A 143 3.48 -4.59 1.63
C VAL A 143 2.32 -4.10 2.50
N PHE A 144 1.93 -4.90 3.49
CA PHE A 144 0.88 -4.52 4.45
C PHE A 144 1.34 -3.39 5.39
N ILE A 145 2.62 -3.37 5.77
CA ILE A 145 3.18 -2.29 6.59
C ILE A 145 3.20 -0.96 5.82
N GLN A 146 3.58 -0.99 4.55
CA GLN A 146 3.51 0.18 3.66
C GLN A 146 2.08 0.72 3.55
N TRP A 147 1.08 -0.17 3.53
CA TRP A 147 -0.32 0.23 3.54
C TRP A 147 -0.73 0.86 4.87
N LEU A 148 -0.33 0.28 6.00
CA LEU A 148 -0.59 0.86 7.32
C LEU A 148 0.08 2.23 7.48
N ASP A 149 1.30 2.41 6.97
CA ASP A 149 1.96 3.73 6.92
C ASP A 149 1.11 4.72 6.12
N ALA A 150 0.65 4.34 4.92
CA ALA A 150 -0.25 5.18 4.13
C ALA A 150 -1.56 5.53 4.88
N VAL A 151 -2.14 4.58 5.63
CA VAL A 151 -3.30 4.86 6.49
C VAL A 151 -2.94 5.86 7.60
N TRP A 152 -1.80 5.68 8.26
CA TRP A 152 -1.30 6.59 9.29
C TRP A 152 -1.07 8.01 8.75
N GLN A 153 -0.54 8.15 7.52
CA GLN A 153 -0.45 9.46 6.85
C GLN A 153 -1.83 10.12 6.70
N LEU A 154 -2.88 9.36 6.39
CA LEU A 154 -4.25 9.88 6.30
C LEU A 154 -4.80 10.30 7.67
N ILE A 155 -4.53 9.53 8.73
CA ILE A 155 -4.93 9.88 10.10
C ILE A 155 -4.27 11.21 10.52
N ASN A 156 -2.98 11.37 10.27
CA ASN A 156 -2.27 12.63 10.60
C ASN A 156 -2.83 13.83 9.84
N GLN A 157 -3.17 13.67 8.57
CA GLN A 157 -3.74 14.76 7.77
C GLN A 157 -5.19 15.07 8.12
N PHE A 158 -5.96 14.06 8.57
CA PHE A 158 -7.39 14.18 8.88
C PHE A 158 -7.74 13.55 10.24
N PRO A 159 -7.26 14.09 11.38
CA PRO A 159 -7.37 13.42 12.68
C PRO A 159 -8.82 13.18 13.16
N SER A 160 -9.77 14.01 12.73
CA SER A 160 -11.18 13.89 13.10
C SER A 160 -12.00 12.98 12.19
N TYR A 161 -11.39 12.40 11.16
CA TYR A 161 -12.08 11.62 10.13
C TYR A 161 -12.06 10.11 10.40
N PHE A 162 -11.30 9.67 11.41
CA PHE A 162 -11.11 8.29 11.80
C PHE A 162 -11.55 8.09 13.26
N GLU A 163 -12.19 6.96 13.53
CA GLU A 163 -12.57 6.56 14.90
C GLU A 163 -11.37 5.97 15.67
N PHE A 164 -10.48 5.29 14.96
CA PHE A 164 -9.28 4.67 15.53
C PHE A 164 -8.10 5.64 15.58
N ASN A 165 -7.15 5.32 16.45
CA ASN A 165 -5.93 6.07 16.71
C ASN A 165 -4.69 5.26 16.26
N GLU A 166 -3.50 5.82 16.54
CA GLU A 166 -2.20 5.16 16.35
C GLU A 166 -2.05 3.87 17.16
#